data_AF-A0A7V9PPR1-F1
#
_entry.id   AF-A0A7V9PPR1-F1
#
_cell.length_a   1.000
_cell.length_b   1.000
_cell.length_c   1.000
_cell.angle_alpha   90.00
_cell.angle_beta   90.00
_cell.angle_gamma   90.00
#
_symmetry.space_group_name_H-M   'P 1'
#
loop_
_entity.id
_entity.type
_entity.pdbx_description
1 polymer ?
#
loop_
_entity_poly.entity_id
_entity_poly.type
_entity_poly.pdbx_seq_one_letter_code
_entity_poly.pdbx_strand_id
1 'polypeptide(L)'
;MRATYRLQLSPELDFAAVRELVPYLRDLGVSHLYLSPSLQARSGSTHGYDVVDPTRVSEALGGESGLRELVAPGLPVVLDIVPNHMGTGEENRWWPDPEIFDVDEQTGFYRRFFDIDDLAAVRMEREEVFALVHGKVLELVREGVVEGLRIDHPDGLADPAGYLRRLREAVGPGVGVWVEKILAVDERLRDWPVDGTVGYEFLGDVTALFVDPAGEAPLTA
;
A
#
# COMPACT_ATOMS: atom_id res chain seq x y z
N MET A 1 6.16 -8.80 14.99
CA MET A 1 5.94 -7.34 14.98
C MET A 1 5.34 -6.88 16.32
N ARG A 2 5.68 -5.70 16.85
CA ARG A 2 5.11 -5.14 18.11
C ARG A 2 4.41 -3.79 17.92
N ALA A 3 5.07 -2.86 17.23
CA ALA A 3 4.58 -1.52 16.92
C ALA A 3 5.14 -1.07 15.56
N THR A 4 4.27 -0.50 14.72
CA THR A 4 4.62 0.10 13.43
C THR A 4 4.66 1.62 13.56
N TYR A 5 5.50 2.29 12.78
CA TYR A 5 5.52 3.75 12.66
C TYR A 5 5.36 4.16 11.20
N ARG A 6 4.24 4.81 10.87
CA ARG A 6 3.95 5.25 9.49
C ARG A 6 4.84 6.43 9.10
N LEU A 7 5.54 6.29 7.99
CA LEU A 7 6.38 7.34 7.39
C LEU A 7 5.84 7.67 6.00
N GLN A 8 5.52 8.94 5.78
CA GLN A 8 5.10 9.46 4.49
C GLN A 8 6.34 9.88 3.71
N LEU A 9 6.78 9.03 2.79
CA LEU A 9 7.96 9.29 1.97
C LEU A 9 7.65 10.35 0.92
N SER A 10 8.61 11.24 0.72
CA SER A 10 8.63 12.25 -0.33
C SER A 10 10.09 12.53 -0.70
N PRO A 11 10.37 13.32 -1.75
CA PRO A 11 11.75 13.75 -2.03
C PRO A 11 12.45 14.46 -0.86
N GLU A 12 11.69 15.06 0.07
CA GLU A 12 12.22 15.69 1.29
C GLU A 12 12.43 14.71 2.46
N LEU A 13 11.68 13.60 2.48
CA LEU A 13 11.80 12.51 3.46
C LEU A 13 12.06 11.19 2.74
N ASP A 14 13.21 11.10 2.07
CA ASP A 14 13.66 9.94 1.31
C ASP A 14 14.22 8.81 2.23
N PHE A 15 14.72 7.71 1.65
CA PHE A 15 15.24 6.60 2.46
C PHE A 15 16.44 7.00 3.33
N ALA A 16 17.28 7.93 2.86
CA ALA A 16 18.43 8.41 3.63
C ALA A 16 17.98 9.27 4.83
N ALA A 17 17.03 10.17 4.62
CA ALA A 17 16.43 10.97 5.68
C ALA A 17 15.72 10.10 6.72
N VAL A 18 14.98 9.07 6.29
CA VAL A 18 14.35 8.10 7.21
C VAL A 18 15.41 7.33 8.01
N ARG A 19 16.52 6.94 7.39
CA ARG A 19 17.61 6.23 8.07
C ARG A 19 18.18 7.03 9.24
N GLU A 20 18.28 8.35 9.10
CA GLU A 20 18.71 9.23 10.20
C GLU A 20 17.73 9.26 11.39
N LEU A 21 16.45 8.93 11.17
CA LEU A 21 15.44 8.82 12.22
C LEU A 21 15.45 7.48 12.96
N VAL A 22 16.08 6.43 12.39
CA VAL A 22 16.04 5.07 12.95
C VAL A 22 16.52 5.00 14.40
N PRO A 23 17.63 5.66 14.82
CA PRO A 23 18.04 5.63 16.23
C PRO A 23 16.95 6.17 17.17
N TYR A 24 16.30 7.28 16.79
CA TYR A 24 15.20 7.86 17.55
C TYR A 24 13.98 6.93 17.61
N LEU A 25 13.56 6.38 16.46
CA LEU A 25 12.40 5.49 16.40
C LEU A 25 12.62 4.22 17.23
N ARG A 26 13.86 3.71 17.25
CA ARG A 26 14.24 2.56 18.08
C ARG A 26 14.16 2.90 19.58
N ASP A 27 14.65 4.07 20.00
CA ASP A 27 14.56 4.54 21.39
C ASP A 27 13.11 4.76 21.83
N LEU A 28 12.26 5.26 20.92
CA LEU A 28 10.81 5.37 21.12
C LEU A 28 10.10 4.02 21.30
N GLY A 29 10.75 2.91 20.93
CA GLY A 29 10.21 1.55 21.04
C GLY A 29 9.50 1.03 19.77
N VAL A 30 9.61 1.74 18.65
CA VAL A 30 9.10 1.28 17.35
C VAL A 30 9.82 -0.01 16.95
N SER A 31 9.05 -0.99 16.48
CA SER A 31 9.62 -2.26 16.04
C SER A 31 9.78 -2.35 14.52
N HIS A 32 8.90 -1.73 13.74
CA HIS A 32 8.88 -1.81 12.27
C HIS A 32 8.59 -0.44 11.68
N LEU A 33 9.26 -0.08 10.59
CA LEU A 33 8.90 1.07 9.77
C LEU A 33 7.72 0.68 8.89
N TYR A 34 6.67 1.48 8.87
CA TYR A 34 5.58 1.34 7.92
C TYR A 34 5.74 2.42 6.87
N LEU A 35 6.30 2.04 5.71
CA LEU A 35 6.62 2.98 4.65
C LEU A 35 5.44 3.15 3.71
N SER A 36 5.19 4.39 3.25
CA SER A 36 4.31 4.66 2.11
C SER A 36 4.83 4.00 0.83
N PRO A 37 4.03 3.95 -0.25
CA PRO A 37 4.42 3.29 -1.50
C PRO A 37 5.79 3.75 -1.99
N SER A 38 6.62 2.78 -2.37
CA SER A 38 8.04 3.00 -2.70
C SER A 38 8.42 2.60 -4.12
N LEU A 39 7.48 2.07 -4.91
CA LEU A 39 7.69 1.86 -6.35
C LEU A 39 7.70 3.20 -7.08
N GLN A 40 8.25 3.23 -8.29
CA GLN A 40 8.37 4.47 -9.06
C GLN A 40 6.99 5.06 -9.37
N ALA A 41 6.71 6.18 -8.73
CA ALA A 41 5.55 7.03 -8.97
C ALA A 41 5.87 8.15 -9.96
N ARG A 42 4.85 8.91 -10.34
CA ARG A 42 4.99 10.11 -11.19
C ARG A 42 6.05 11.06 -10.63
N SER A 43 6.74 11.76 -11.52
CA SER A 43 7.66 12.83 -11.15
C SER A 43 6.96 13.88 -10.27
N GLY A 44 7.53 14.18 -9.11
CA GLY A 44 6.98 15.13 -8.15
C GLY A 44 5.87 14.58 -7.22
N SER A 45 5.55 13.28 -7.30
CA SER A 45 4.62 12.65 -6.36
C SER A 45 5.12 12.79 -4.91
N THR A 46 4.22 13.16 -4.02
CA THR A 46 4.49 13.32 -2.57
C THR A 46 3.87 12.19 -1.73
N HIS A 47 3.26 11.19 -2.39
CA HIS A 47 2.52 10.12 -1.73
C HIS A 47 2.79 8.73 -2.31
N GLY A 48 3.19 8.63 -3.59
CA GLY A 48 3.62 7.37 -4.22
C GLY A 48 2.50 6.46 -4.74
N TYR A 49 1.22 6.84 -4.59
CA TYR A 49 0.07 6.02 -5.02
C TYR A 49 -0.20 6.06 -6.54
N ASP A 50 0.35 7.06 -7.23
CA ASP A 50 0.33 7.23 -8.68
C ASP A 50 1.53 6.51 -9.33
N VAL A 51 1.64 5.19 -9.07
CA VAL A 51 2.71 4.34 -9.60
C VAL A 51 2.71 4.37 -11.12
N VAL A 52 3.84 4.70 -11.73
CA VAL A 52 4.03 4.68 -13.20
C VAL A 52 4.97 3.56 -13.65
N ASP A 53 5.78 3.02 -12.75
CA ASP A 53 6.63 1.85 -13.01
C ASP A 53 6.75 0.93 -11.78
N PRO A 54 6.07 -0.24 -11.79
CA PRO A 54 6.07 -1.16 -10.66
C PRO A 54 7.32 -2.08 -10.64
N THR A 55 8.19 -1.99 -11.64
CA THR A 55 9.36 -2.88 -11.78
C THR A 55 10.60 -2.36 -11.05
N ARG A 56 10.55 -1.15 -10.51
CA ARG A 56 11.68 -0.50 -9.81
C ARG A 56 11.22 0.32 -8.61
N VAL A 57 12.13 0.43 -7.65
CA VAL A 57 12.00 1.36 -6.52
C VAL A 57 12.20 2.79 -7.01
N SER A 58 11.46 3.74 -6.45
CA SER A 58 11.50 5.15 -6.86
C SER A 58 12.89 5.77 -6.73
N GLU A 59 13.43 6.29 -7.83
CA GLU A 59 14.72 7.00 -7.83
C GLU A 59 14.65 8.29 -7.00
N ALA A 60 13.49 8.94 -6.96
CA ALA A 60 13.28 10.16 -6.17
C ALA A 60 13.36 9.90 -4.66
N LEU A 61 13.25 8.65 -4.21
CA LEU A 61 13.39 8.24 -2.82
C LEU A 61 14.81 7.70 -2.50
N GLY A 62 15.72 7.69 -3.47
CA GLY A 62 17.07 7.12 -3.35
C GLY A 62 17.23 5.73 -3.96
N GLY A 63 16.22 5.25 -4.69
CA GLY A 63 16.27 3.99 -5.44
C GLY A 63 16.38 2.75 -4.55
N GLU A 64 16.62 1.62 -5.20
CA GLU A 64 16.67 0.33 -4.50
C GLU A 64 17.85 0.23 -3.52
N SER A 65 19.00 0.82 -3.88
CA SER A 65 20.16 0.90 -2.99
C SER A 65 19.83 1.66 -1.70
N GLY A 66 19.12 2.79 -1.80
CA GLY A 66 18.71 3.57 -0.64
C GLY A 66 17.80 2.78 0.30
N LEU A 67 16.83 2.04 -0.26
CA LEU A 67 15.95 1.17 0.52
C LEU A 67 16.74 0.07 1.24
N ARG A 68 17.70 -0.56 0.56
CA ARG A 68 18.53 -1.62 1.17
C ARG A 68 19.44 -1.08 2.26
N GLU A 69 20.02 0.10 2.06
CA GLU A 69 20.83 0.78 3.07
C GLU A 69 20.02 1.19 4.31
N LEU A 70 18.75 1.57 4.13
CA LEU A 70 17.84 1.83 5.23
C LEU A 70 17.61 0.57 6.09
N VAL A 71 17.46 -0.60 5.47
CA VAL A 71 17.11 -1.85 6.17
C VAL A 71 18.31 -2.52 6.85
N ALA A 72 19.52 -2.45 6.29
CA ALA A 72 20.67 -3.22 6.79
C ALA A 72 21.04 -2.98 8.29
N PRO A 73 21.09 -1.73 8.82
CA PRO A 73 21.20 -1.46 10.26
C PRO A 73 19.84 -1.09 10.90
N GLY A 74 18.75 -1.25 10.14
CA GLY A 74 17.47 -0.57 10.32
C GLY A 74 16.50 -1.24 11.30
N LEU A 75 15.24 -0.83 11.18
CA LEU A 75 14.09 -1.56 11.68
C LEU A 75 13.44 -2.28 10.48
N PRO A 76 12.87 -3.49 10.65
CA PRO A 76 12.13 -4.16 9.60
C PRO A 76 11.07 -3.29 8.94
N VAL A 77 10.82 -3.51 7.66
CA VAL A 77 9.87 -2.70 6.87
C VAL A 77 8.58 -3.45 6.62
N VAL A 78 7.46 -2.78 6.91
CA VAL A 78 6.15 -3.05 6.31
C VAL A 78 5.96 -2.07 5.16
N LEU A 79 5.85 -2.57 3.94
CA LEU A 79 5.72 -1.76 2.73
C LEU A 79 4.26 -1.64 2.31
N ASP A 80 3.80 -0.42 2.10
CA ASP A 80 2.52 -0.13 1.44
C ASP A 80 2.62 -0.39 -0.06
N ILE A 81 1.66 -1.14 -0.62
CA ILE A 81 1.60 -1.48 -2.04
C ILE A 81 0.22 -1.17 -2.63
N VAL A 82 0.22 -0.79 -3.90
CA VAL A 82 -0.96 -0.24 -4.61
C VAL A 82 -1.34 -1.15 -5.78
N PRO A 83 -2.12 -2.22 -5.54
CA PRO A 83 -2.44 -3.18 -6.59
C PRO A 83 -3.61 -2.76 -7.49
N ASN A 84 -4.48 -1.85 -7.03
CA ASN A 84 -5.72 -1.56 -7.73
C ASN A 84 -5.52 -0.68 -8.97
N HIS A 85 -4.54 0.23 -8.96
CA HIS A 85 -4.42 1.27 -9.97
C HIS A 85 -2.97 1.72 -10.17
N MET A 86 -2.72 2.38 -11.30
CA MET A 86 -1.46 3.04 -11.65
C MET A 86 -1.75 4.41 -12.28
N GLY A 87 -0.76 5.30 -12.25
CA GLY A 87 -0.86 6.65 -12.81
C GLY A 87 -0.97 6.64 -14.34
N THR A 88 -1.87 7.43 -14.91
CA THR A 88 -2.02 7.56 -16.37
C THR A 88 -1.03 8.59 -16.97
N GLY A 89 -0.84 8.54 -18.28
CA GLY A 89 -0.05 9.54 -19.03
C GLY A 89 1.33 9.05 -19.48
N GLU A 90 2.13 9.98 -20.03
CA GLU A 90 3.34 9.65 -20.79
C GLU A 90 4.47 9.01 -19.96
N GLU A 91 4.50 9.25 -18.65
CA GLU A 91 5.50 8.63 -17.75
C GLU A 91 5.24 7.14 -17.52
N ASN A 92 4.02 6.66 -17.80
CA ASN A 92 3.64 5.27 -17.67
C ASN A 92 3.67 4.57 -19.05
N ARG A 93 4.76 3.85 -19.32
CA ARG A 93 4.94 3.12 -20.59
C ARG A 93 3.91 2.03 -20.87
N TRP A 94 3.19 1.56 -19.84
CA TRP A 94 2.15 0.55 -19.98
C TRP A 94 0.79 1.19 -20.27
N TRP A 95 0.64 2.49 -20.11
CA TRP A 95 -0.62 3.18 -20.38
C TRP A 95 -0.84 3.34 -21.90
N PRO A 96 -2.04 3.07 -22.47
CA PRO A 96 -3.22 2.43 -21.89
C PRO A 96 -3.39 0.96 -22.36
N ASP A 97 -2.38 0.12 -22.20
CA ASP A 97 -2.41 -1.29 -22.63
C ASP A 97 -3.64 -2.02 -22.02
N PRO A 98 -4.61 -2.48 -22.84
CA PRO A 98 -5.84 -3.12 -22.37
C PRO A 98 -5.62 -4.51 -21.74
N GLU A 99 -4.42 -5.08 -21.92
CA GLU A 99 -4.04 -6.31 -21.23
C GLU A 99 -3.72 -6.05 -19.75
N ILE A 100 -3.28 -4.83 -19.42
CA ILE A 100 -2.89 -4.42 -18.07
C ILE A 100 -3.99 -3.60 -17.39
N PHE A 101 -4.63 -2.70 -18.13
CA PHE A 101 -5.62 -1.77 -17.61
C PHE A 101 -7.04 -2.19 -17.98
N ASP A 102 -8.00 -1.87 -17.12
CA ASP A 102 -9.43 -2.08 -17.37
C ASP A 102 -9.96 -0.95 -18.26
N VAL A 103 -9.55 -0.99 -19.54
CA VAL A 103 -9.86 -0.01 -20.59
C VAL A 103 -10.83 -0.65 -21.58
N ASP A 104 -11.91 0.06 -21.88
CA ASP A 104 -12.75 -0.21 -23.04
C ASP A 104 -12.08 0.34 -24.30
N GLU A 105 -11.55 -0.56 -25.12
CA GLU A 105 -10.84 -0.22 -26.37
C GLU A 105 -11.70 0.53 -27.39
N GLN A 106 -13.04 0.42 -27.33
CA GLN A 106 -13.93 1.09 -28.28
C GLN A 106 -14.16 2.56 -27.91
N THR A 107 -14.30 2.82 -26.61
CA THR A 107 -14.69 4.13 -26.12
C THR A 107 -13.52 4.93 -25.53
N GLY A 108 -12.43 4.25 -25.17
CA GLY A 108 -11.31 4.82 -24.43
C GLY A 108 -11.64 5.08 -22.96
N PHE A 109 -12.85 4.75 -22.49
CA PHE A 109 -13.16 4.80 -21.06
C PHE A 109 -12.41 3.71 -20.33
N TYR A 110 -12.06 3.98 -19.07
CA TYR A 110 -11.41 3.02 -18.21
C TYR A 110 -11.94 3.13 -16.80
N ARG A 111 -11.85 2.03 -16.05
CA ARG A 111 -12.15 2.04 -14.63
C ARG A 111 -11.09 2.86 -13.89
N ARG A 112 -11.53 3.78 -13.05
CA ARG A 112 -10.67 4.68 -12.27
C ARG A 112 -10.62 4.27 -10.79
N PHE A 113 -9.65 4.78 -10.06
CA PHE A 113 -9.75 4.87 -8.60
C PHE A 113 -10.67 6.05 -8.23
N PHE A 114 -11.84 5.73 -7.68
CA PHE A 114 -12.92 6.70 -7.46
C PHE A 114 -13.20 7.57 -8.71
N ASP A 115 -13.22 8.88 -8.56
CA ASP A 115 -13.43 9.89 -9.59
C ASP A 115 -12.10 10.56 -10.04
N ILE A 116 -10.96 9.93 -9.76
CA ILE A 116 -9.64 10.46 -10.10
C ILE A 116 -9.23 9.99 -11.51
N ASP A 117 -9.25 10.91 -12.47
CA ASP A 117 -8.89 10.63 -13.87
C ASP A 117 -7.45 10.16 -14.01
N ASP A 118 -6.53 10.66 -13.20
CA ASP A 118 -5.12 10.32 -13.35
C ASP A 118 -4.72 8.93 -12.84
N LEU A 119 -5.69 8.12 -12.35
CA LEU A 119 -5.46 6.79 -11.77
C LEU A 119 -6.33 5.73 -12.44
N ALA A 120 -5.72 4.94 -13.34
CA ALA A 120 -6.40 3.88 -14.06
C ALA A 120 -6.27 2.53 -13.35
N ALA A 121 -7.37 1.78 -13.32
CA ALA A 121 -7.42 0.52 -12.63
C ALA A 121 -6.72 -0.60 -13.41
N VAL A 122 -5.97 -1.41 -12.67
CA VAL A 122 -5.18 -2.53 -13.16
C VAL A 122 -5.99 -3.82 -13.07
N ARG A 123 -5.86 -4.69 -14.07
CA ARG A 123 -6.51 -6.01 -14.18
C ARG A 123 -5.80 -7.06 -13.34
N MET A 124 -5.75 -6.83 -12.03
CA MET A 124 -4.99 -7.63 -11.06
C MET A 124 -5.47 -9.09 -10.93
N GLU A 125 -6.67 -9.41 -11.45
CA GLU A 125 -7.16 -10.78 -11.57
C GLU A 125 -6.31 -11.62 -12.53
N ARG A 126 -5.67 -11.00 -13.52
CA ARG A 126 -4.80 -11.67 -14.51
C ARG A 126 -3.43 -12.01 -13.90
N GLU A 127 -2.99 -13.25 -14.10
CA GLU A 127 -1.73 -13.74 -13.52
C GLU A 127 -0.49 -13.00 -14.05
N GLU A 128 -0.45 -12.70 -15.35
CA GLU A 128 0.64 -11.96 -16.00
C GLU A 128 0.76 -10.54 -15.45
N VAL A 129 -0.37 -9.88 -15.20
CA VAL A 129 -0.44 -8.53 -14.62
C VAL A 129 -0.01 -8.56 -13.16
N PHE A 130 -0.45 -9.55 -12.39
CA PHE A 130 0.02 -9.75 -11.02
C PHE A 130 1.54 -9.93 -10.99
N ALA A 131 2.08 -10.81 -11.85
CA ALA A 131 3.52 -11.08 -11.91
C ALA A 131 4.33 -9.84 -12.30
N LEU A 132 3.84 -9.04 -13.25
CA LEU A 132 4.44 -7.77 -13.65
C LEU A 132 4.47 -6.77 -12.49
N VAL A 133 3.32 -6.50 -11.87
CA VAL A 133 3.17 -5.44 -10.87
C VAL A 133 3.83 -5.82 -9.55
N HIS A 134 3.82 -7.09 -9.16
CA HIS A 134 4.38 -7.55 -7.90
C HIS A 134 5.80 -8.07 -8.01
N GLY A 135 6.37 -8.22 -9.21
CA GLY A 135 7.69 -8.83 -9.42
C GLY A 135 8.79 -8.23 -8.53
N LYS A 136 8.89 -6.90 -8.49
CA LYS A 136 9.87 -6.18 -7.65
C LYS A 136 9.54 -6.29 -6.16
N VAL A 137 8.27 -6.15 -5.77
CA VAL A 137 7.87 -6.29 -4.36
C VAL A 137 8.20 -7.69 -3.83
N LEU A 138 7.89 -8.74 -4.60
CA LEU A 138 8.16 -10.12 -4.23
C LEU A 138 9.67 -10.42 -4.19
N GLU A 139 10.47 -9.78 -5.05
CA GLU A 139 11.93 -9.82 -4.96
C GLU A 139 12.42 -9.24 -3.64
N LEU A 140 11.97 -8.04 -3.26
CA LEU A 140 12.33 -7.39 -2.00
C LEU A 140 11.93 -8.22 -0.77
N VAL A 141 10.77 -8.88 -0.83
CA VAL A 141 10.31 -9.81 0.22
C VAL A 141 11.21 -11.05 0.30
N ARG A 142 11.49 -11.71 -0.84
CA ARG A 142 12.35 -12.91 -0.87
C ARG A 142 13.76 -12.64 -0.34
N GLU A 143 14.26 -11.43 -0.54
CA GLU A 143 15.58 -11.01 -0.09
C GLU A 143 15.59 -10.43 1.33
N GLY A 144 14.45 -10.39 2.01
CA GLY A 144 14.33 -9.92 3.40
C GLY A 144 14.45 -8.41 3.57
N VAL A 145 14.33 -7.63 2.48
CA VAL A 145 14.29 -6.16 2.55
C VAL A 145 12.93 -5.69 3.09
N VAL A 146 11.87 -6.43 2.80
CA VAL A 146 10.49 -6.17 3.26
C VAL A 146 9.99 -7.39 4.04
N GLU A 147 9.53 -7.20 5.28
CA GLU A 147 9.03 -8.26 6.16
C GLU A 147 7.49 -8.27 6.29
N GLY A 148 6.82 -7.24 5.78
CA GLY A 148 5.37 -7.18 5.74
C GLY A 148 4.84 -6.29 4.62
N LEU A 149 3.59 -6.50 4.25
CA LEU A 149 2.89 -5.74 3.23
C LEU A 149 1.61 -5.14 3.79
N ARG A 150 1.35 -3.87 3.46
CA ARG A 150 0.02 -3.27 3.59
C ARG A 150 -0.56 -3.10 2.20
N ILE A 151 -1.78 -3.57 2.01
CA ILE A 151 -2.48 -3.56 0.73
C ILE A 151 -3.41 -2.35 0.69
N ASP A 152 -3.14 -1.44 -0.23
CA ASP A 152 -4.02 -0.32 -0.54
C ASP A 152 -5.29 -0.80 -1.28
N HIS A 153 -6.44 -0.27 -0.85
CA HIS A 153 -7.71 -0.38 -1.57
C HIS A 153 -8.06 -1.76 -2.19
N PRO A 154 -8.00 -2.86 -1.41
CA PRO A 154 -8.34 -4.20 -1.90
C PRO A 154 -9.79 -4.33 -2.37
N ASP A 155 -10.73 -3.53 -1.84
CA ASP A 155 -12.14 -3.57 -2.24
C ASP A 155 -12.37 -3.03 -3.66
N GLY A 156 -11.39 -2.36 -4.28
CA GLY A 156 -11.43 -1.97 -5.69
C GLY A 156 -11.03 -3.08 -6.67
N LEU A 157 -10.45 -4.18 -6.18
CA LEU A 157 -10.02 -5.29 -7.02
C LEU A 157 -11.22 -6.10 -7.53
N ALA A 158 -11.12 -6.63 -8.76
CA ALA A 158 -12.18 -7.45 -9.35
C ALA A 158 -12.40 -8.79 -8.61
N ASP A 159 -11.32 -9.41 -8.11
CA ASP A 159 -11.35 -10.59 -7.23
C ASP A 159 -10.35 -10.40 -6.07
N PRO A 160 -10.75 -9.70 -4.99
CA PRO A 160 -9.86 -9.47 -3.85
C PRO A 160 -9.43 -10.76 -3.16
N ALA A 161 -10.32 -11.76 -3.09
CA ALA A 161 -10.03 -13.03 -2.44
C ALA A 161 -9.00 -13.85 -3.23
N GLY A 162 -9.15 -13.91 -4.56
CA GLY A 162 -8.17 -14.53 -5.46
C GLY A 162 -6.82 -13.82 -5.40
N TYR A 163 -6.80 -12.48 -5.44
CA TYR A 163 -5.60 -11.69 -5.28
C TYR A 163 -4.86 -11.99 -3.97
N LEU A 164 -5.57 -11.95 -2.83
CA LEU A 164 -4.95 -12.16 -1.52
C LEU A 164 -4.44 -13.59 -1.32
N ARG A 165 -5.12 -14.60 -1.88
CA ARG A 165 -4.61 -15.99 -1.90
C ARG A 165 -3.30 -16.08 -2.68
N ARG A 166 -3.28 -15.55 -3.90
CA ARG A 166 -2.08 -15.54 -4.76
C ARG A 166 -0.93 -14.79 -4.10
N LEU A 167 -1.20 -13.65 -3.48
CA LEU A 167 -0.20 -12.89 -2.74
C LEU A 167 0.34 -13.70 -1.56
N ARG A 168 -0.54 -14.29 -0.73
CA ARG A 168 -0.14 -15.13 0.40
C ARG A 168 0.74 -16.30 -0.03
N GLU A 169 0.38 -17.00 -1.10
CA GLU A 169 1.18 -18.09 -1.67
C GLU A 169 2.57 -17.61 -2.10
N ALA A 170 2.66 -16.42 -2.70
CA ALA A 170 3.91 -15.85 -3.19
C ALA A 170 4.84 -15.34 -2.08
N VAL A 171 4.31 -14.76 -0.99
CA VAL A 171 5.11 -14.21 0.12
C VAL A 171 5.34 -15.21 1.25
N GLY A 172 4.51 -16.26 1.33
CA GLY A 172 4.55 -17.26 2.38
C GLY A 172 3.86 -16.85 3.69
N PRO A 173 3.77 -17.77 4.66
CA PRO A 173 3.06 -17.55 5.92
C PRO A 173 3.84 -16.69 6.92
N GLY A 174 5.14 -16.44 6.69
CA GLY A 174 6.00 -15.68 7.61
C GLY A 174 5.97 -14.17 7.41
N VAL A 175 5.43 -13.70 6.28
CA VAL A 175 5.34 -12.28 5.94
C VAL A 175 3.99 -11.74 6.40
N GLY A 176 3.97 -10.64 7.15
CA GLY A 176 2.71 -10.02 7.57
C GLY A 176 1.99 -9.37 6.41
N VAL A 177 0.66 -9.50 6.32
CA VAL A 177 -0.18 -8.89 5.27
C VAL A 177 -1.37 -8.21 5.91
N TRP A 178 -1.46 -6.88 5.80
CA TRP A 178 -2.59 -6.08 6.29
C TRP A 178 -3.34 -5.43 5.15
N VAL A 179 -4.64 -5.25 5.30
CA VAL A 179 -5.49 -4.64 4.26
C VAL A 179 -6.09 -3.32 4.71
N GLU A 180 -6.07 -2.32 3.83
CA GLU A 180 -6.90 -1.14 4.01
C GLU A 180 -8.35 -1.47 3.70
N LYS A 181 -9.10 -1.92 4.71
CA LYS A 181 -10.51 -2.27 4.56
C LYS A 181 -11.33 -1.55 5.60
N ILE A 182 -12.30 -0.75 5.16
CA ILE A 182 -13.25 -0.07 6.05
C ILE A 182 -14.36 -1.05 6.41
N LEU A 183 -14.47 -1.42 7.69
CA LEU A 183 -15.55 -2.26 8.19
C LEU A 183 -16.72 -1.37 8.64
N ALA A 184 -17.92 -1.69 8.18
CA ALA A 184 -19.13 -1.14 8.77
C ALA A 184 -19.34 -1.68 10.20
N VAL A 185 -20.24 -1.04 10.95
CA VAL A 185 -20.65 -1.54 12.27
C VAL A 185 -21.14 -2.99 12.14
N ASP A 186 -20.65 -3.87 13.01
CA ASP A 186 -20.90 -5.32 13.03
C ASP A 186 -20.39 -6.11 11.80
N GLU A 187 -19.79 -5.46 10.80
CA GLU A 187 -19.15 -6.17 9.70
C GLU A 187 -17.84 -6.80 10.19
N ARG A 188 -17.63 -8.07 9.82
CA ARG A 188 -16.37 -8.77 10.08
C ARG A 188 -15.51 -8.79 8.84
N LEU A 189 -14.20 -8.73 9.03
CA LEU A 189 -13.26 -9.01 7.96
C LEU A 189 -13.58 -10.41 7.39
N ARG A 190 -13.66 -10.49 6.07
CA ARG A 190 -13.90 -11.74 5.34
C ARG A 190 -12.77 -12.72 5.65
N ASP A 191 -13.00 -14.01 5.41
CA ASP A 191 -11.99 -15.06 5.59
C ASP A 191 -10.90 -14.99 4.49
N TRP A 192 -10.16 -13.88 4.51
CA TRP A 192 -9.04 -13.59 3.65
C TRP A 192 -7.75 -14.02 4.36
N PRO A 193 -6.74 -14.49 3.61
CA PRO A 193 -5.48 -14.98 4.19
C PRO A 193 -4.54 -13.83 4.59
N VAL A 194 -5.04 -12.92 5.42
CA VAL A 194 -4.40 -11.68 5.88
C VAL A 194 -4.36 -11.65 7.41
N ASP A 195 -3.46 -10.84 7.95
CA ASP A 195 -3.21 -10.71 9.39
C ASP A 195 -4.14 -9.67 10.07
N GLY A 196 -4.87 -8.87 9.28
CA GLY A 196 -5.88 -7.94 9.78
C GLY A 196 -6.12 -6.75 8.85
N THR A 197 -6.88 -5.77 9.34
CA THR A 197 -7.03 -4.46 8.68
C THR A 197 -5.91 -3.50 9.14
N VAL A 198 -5.95 -2.26 8.68
CA VAL A 198 -5.11 -1.15 9.19
C VAL A 198 -5.68 -0.47 10.45
N GLY A 199 -6.78 -0.98 11.03
CA GLY A 199 -7.24 -0.59 12.38
C GLY A 199 -8.25 0.55 12.46
N TYR A 200 -8.97 0.88 11.37
CA TYR A 200 -10.03 1.91 11.43
C TYR A 200 -11.16 1.53 12.40
N GLU A 201 -11.45 0.25 12.56
CA GLU A 201 -12.42 -0.25 13.54
C GLU A 201 -11.98 0.06 14.98
N PHE A 202 -10.70 -0.14 15.30
CA PHE A 202 -10.16 0.23 16.60
C PHE A 202 -10.21 1.74 16.83
N LEU A 203 -9.89 2.54 15.81
CA LEU A 203 -10.00 4.01 15.88
C LEU A 203 -11.43 4.45 16.18
N GLY A 204 -12.42 3.86 15.50
CA GLY A 204 -13.84 4.13 15.74
C GLY A 204 -14.25 3.80 17.18
N ASP A 205 -13.93 2.59 17.64
CA ASP A 205 -14.29 2.12 18.98
C ASP A 205 -13.66 2.97 20.08
N VAL A 206 -12.36 3.28 19.98
CA VAL A 206 -11.65 4.10 20.98
C VAL A 206 -12.17 5.53 20.98
N THR A 207 -12.43 6.12 19.82
CA THR A 207 -12.94 7.49 19.73
C THR A 207 -14.32 7.60 20.39
N ALA A 208 -15.18 6.59 20.21
CA ALA A 208 -16.51 6.55 20.82
C ALA A 208 -16.48 6.57 22.36
N LEU A 209 -15.42 6.06 23.00
CA LEU A 209 -15.27 6.09 24.45
C LEU A 209 -15.13 7.51 25.03
N PHE A 210 -14.72 8.48 24.21
CA PHE A 210 -14.52 9.87 24.62
C PHE A 210 -15.74 10.77 24.31
N VAL A 211 -16.82 10.20 23.77
CA VAL A 211 -18.07 10.93 23.50
C VAL A 211 -19.03 10.72 24.66
N ASP A 212 -19.46 11.81 25.30
CA ASP A 212 -20.51 11.76 26.33
C ASP A 212 -21.87 11.49 25.66
N PRO A 213 -22.54 10.35 25.93
CA PRO A 213 -23.83 10.03 25.31
C PRO A 213 -24.93 11.01 25.69
N ALA A 214 -24.81 11.74 26.82
CA ALA A 214 -25.78 12.76 27.19
C ALA A 214 -25.77 13.98 26.24
N GLY A 215 -24.71 14.14 25.44
CA GLY A 215 -24.56 15.21 24.47
C GLY A 215 -25.35 15.01 23.17
N GLU A 216 -25.84 13.81 22.88
CA GLU A 216 -26.53 13.52 21.60
C GLU A 216 -27.80 14.38 21.43
N ALA A 217 -28.77 14.24 22.35
CA ALA A 217 -30.05 14.93 22.26
C ALA A 217 -29.94 16.47 22.07
N PRO A 218 -29.13 17.22 22.84
CA PRO A 218 -29.01 18.67 22.63
C PRO A 218 -28.24 19.07 21.37
N LEU A 219 -27.38 18.21 20.80
CA LEU A 219 -26.65 18.50 19.57
C LEU A 219 -27.46 18.19 18.30
N THR A 220 -28.43 17.28 18.39
CA THR A 220 -29.28 16.86 17.26
C THR A 220 -30.66 17.52 17.23
N ALA A 221 -30.99 18.37 18.21
CA ALA A 221 -32.29 19.03 18.38
C ALA A 221 -32.56 20.15 17.36
#